data_AF-A0A4U0XAF2-F1
#
_entry.id   AF-A0A4U0XAF2-F1
#
_cell.length_a   1.000
_cell.length_b   1.000
_cell.length_c   1.000
_cell.angle_alpha   90.00
_cell.angle_beta   90.00
_cell.angle_gamma   90.00
#
_symmetry.space_group_name_H-M   'P 1'
#
loop_
_entity.id
_entity.type
_entity.pdbx_description
1 polymer ?
#
loop_
_entity_poly.entity_id
_entity_poly.type
_entity_poly.pdbx_seq_one_letter_code
_entity_poly.pdbx_strand_id
1 'polypeptide(L)'
;LASFEKTPDHLFDAAFHMKRDRVEGVSECIIMGQSMSVGTGAMKVVRKMNFGKDDLRRRDSLFEDAFDGFTKQWKETQMGQ
;
A
#
# COMPACT_ATOMS: atom_id res chain seq x y z
N LEU A 1 -24.86 8.06 -13.96
CA LEU A 1 -26.21 8.49 -14.41
C LEU A 1 -26.28 9.96 -14.84
N ALA A 2 -25.71 10.91 -14.08
CA ALA A 2 -25.78 12.35 -14.39
C ALA A 2 -25.13 12.78 -15.73
N SER A 3 -24.30 11.91 -16.32
CA SER A 3 -23.60 12.12 -17.59
C SER A 3 -24.44 11.84 -18.84
N PHE A 4 -25.65 11.28 -18.70
CA PHE A 4 -26.54 11.02 -19.84
C PHE A 4 -27.47 12.21 -20.08
N GLU A 5 -28.41 12.46 -19.16
CA GLU A 5 -29.38 13.55 -19.24
C GLU A 5 -29.80 14.03 -17.85
N LYS A 6 -30.52 15.16 -17.78
CA LYS A 6 -31.04 15.78 -16.55
C LYS A 6 -29.96 15.89 -15.45
N THR A 7 -28.77 16.32 -15.83
CA THR A 7 -27.61 16.47 -14.93
C THR A 7 -27.92 17.26 -13.65
N PRO A 8 -28.59 18.44 -13.68
CA PRO A 8 -28.82 19.19 -12.45
C PRO A 8 -29.71 18.43 -11.46
N ASP A 9 -30.81 17.83 -11.92
CA ASP A 9 -31.73 17.09 -11.05
C ASP A 9 -31.04 15.92 -10.36
N HIS A 10 -30.24 15.14 -11.12
CA HIS A 10 -29.49 14.01 -10.58
C HIS A 10 -28.45 14.45 -9.54
N LEU A 11 -27.76 15.58 -9.74
CA LEU A 11 -26.74 16.07 -8.82
C LEU A 11 -27.36 16.68 -7.55
N PHE A 12 -28.43 17.45 -7.66
CA PHE A 12 -29.12 18.03 -6.49
C PHE A 12 -29.79 16.95 -5.64
N ASP A 13 -30.44 15.95 -6.25
CA ASP A 13 -31.04 14.82 -5.53
C ASP A 13 -29.98 13.98 -4.79
N ALA A 14 -28.82 13.75 -5.43
CA ALA A 14 -27.71 13.03 -4.81
C ALA A 14 -27.11 13.79 -3.62
N ALA A 15 -26.94 15.12 -3.75
CA ALA A 15 -26.42 15.97 -2.69
C ALA A 15 -27.38 16.04 -1.49
N PHE A 16 -28.69 16.20 -1.73
CA PHE A 16 -29.70 16.25 -0.68
C PHE A 16 -29.75 14.95 0.13
N HIS A 17 -29.67 13.79 -0.54
CA HIS A 17 -29.68 12.48 0.10
C HIS A 17 -28.31 11.99 0.58
N MET A 18 -27.25 12.81 0.47
CA MET A 18 -25.86 12.43 0.77
C MET A 18 -25.45 11.09 0.15
N LYS A 19 -25.81 10.87 -1.13
CA LYS A 19 -25.47 9.65 -1.85
C LYS A 19 -23.94 9.56 -2.02
N ARG A 20 -23.42 8.33 -1.89
CA ARG A 20 -22.01 8.01 -2.15
C ARG A 20 -21.93 7.02 -3.29
N ASP A 21 -21.47 7.50 -4.43
CA ASP A 21 -21.25 6.67 -5.61
C ASP A 21 -19.79 6.22 -5.67
N ARG A 22 -19.57 4.92 -5.90
CA ARG A 22 -18.24 4.36 -6.10
C ARG A 22 -17.83 4.50 -7.56
N VAL A 23 -16.60 4.93 -7.81
CA VAL A 23 -16.02 5.11 -9.15
C VAL A 23 -15.60 3.75 -9.74
N GLU A 24 -16.58 2.91 -10.03
CA GLU A 24 -16.36 1.56 -10.61
C GLU A 24 -16.83 1.49 -12.08
N GLY A 25 -17.73 2.38 -12.49
CA GLY A 25 -18.24 2.45 -13.85
C GLY A 25 -17.25 3.06 -14.83
N VAL A 26 -17.25 2.58 -16.08
CA VAL A 26 -16.34 3.06 -17.13
C VAL A 26 -16.47 4.57 -17.37
N SER A 27 -17.70 5.10 -17.39
CA SER A 27 -17.95 6.53 -17.60
C SER A 27 -17.36 7.40 -16.49
N GLU A 28 -17.46 6.95 -15.24
CA GLU A 28 -16.97 7.69 -14.07
C GLU A 28 -15.45 7.64 -13.99
N CYS A 29 -14.83 6.49 -14.31
CA CYS A 29 -13.38 6.37 -14.45
C CYS A 29 -12.83 7.32 -15.52
N ILE A 30 -13.50 7.46 -16.67
CA ILE A 30 -13.11 8.38 -17.74
C ILE A 30 -13.18 9.85 -17.27
N ILE A 31 -14.28 10.25 -16.63
CA ILE A 31 -14.46 11.61 -16.11
C ILE A 31 -13.38 11.93 -15.05
N MET A 32 -13.05 10.96 -14.19
CA MET A 32 -12.07 11.12 -13.12
C MET A 32 -10.60 10.92 -13.57
N GLY A 33 -10.36 10.54 -14.83
CA GLY A 33 -9.02 10.28 -15.36
C GLY A 33 -8.33 9.05 -14.76
N GLN A 34 -9.10 8.07 -14.26
CA GLN A 34 -8.59 6.84 -13.68
C GLN A 34 -8.70 5.67 -14.67
N SER A 35 -7.81 4.67 -14.57
CA SER A 35 -7.88 3.47 -15.40
C SER A 35 -9.14 2.65 -15.09
N MET A 36 -9.87 2.25 -16.13
CA MET A 36 -11.07 1.42 -16.00
C MET A 36 -10.73 -0.05 -15.66
N SER A 37 -11.65 -0.75 -15.01
CA SER A 37 -11.50 -2.15 -14.59
C SER A 37 -11.77 -3.19 -15.70
N VAL A 38 -11.93 -2.73 -16.95
CA VAL A 38 -12.23 -3.59 -18.12
C VAL A 38 -11.12 -3.48 -19.18
N GLY A 39 -11.02 -4.48 -20.04
CA GLY A 39 -9.96 -4.54 -21.06
C GLY A 39 -8.57 -4.68 -20.43
N THR A 40 -7.64 -3.78 -20.78
CA THR A 40 -6.26 -3.83 -20.27
C THR A 40 -6.16 -3.51 -18.78
N GLY A 41 -7.08 -2.71 -18.23
CA GLY A 41 -7.11 -2.39 -16.81
C GLY A 41 -7.74 -3.46 -15.93
N ALA A 42 -8.28 -4.54 -16.51
CA ALA A 42 -8.84 -5.67 -15.77
C ALA A 42 -7.76 -6.53 -15.08
N MET A 43 -6.49 -6.34 -15.43
CA MET A 43 -5.36 -7.05 -14.82
C MET A 43 -4.26 -6.09 -14.39
N LYS A 44 -3.47 -6.50 -13.38
CA LYS A 44 -2.28 -5.76 -12.96
C LYS A 44 -1.04 -6.53 -13.40
N VAL A 45 -0.10 -5.81 -14.03
CA VAL A 45 1.20 -6.36 -14.40
C VAL A 45 2.14 -6.25 -13.21
N VAL A 46 2.64 -7.40 -12.74
CA VAL A 46 3.62 -7.45 -11.65
C VAL A 46 4.96 -7.91 -12.21
N ARG A 47 6.01 -7.10 -12.00
CA ARG A 47 7.38 -7.48 -12.35
C ARG A 47 7.94 -8.42 -11.28
N LYS A 48 8.38 -9.61 -11.70
CA LYS A 48 9.13 -10.52 -10.83
C LYS A 48 10.51 -9.91 -10.55
N MET A 49 10.81 -9.68 -9.27
CA MET A 49 12.08 -9.10 -8.83
C MET A 49 13.17 -10.15 -8.58
N ASN A 50 12.83 -11.45 -8.63
CA ASN A 50 13.75 -12.58 -8.47
C ASN A 50 14.63 -12.53 -7.21
N PHE A 51 14.12 -11.98 -6.10
CA PHE A 51 14.83 -12.04 -4.81
C PHE A 51 14.95 -13.48 -4.33
N GLY A 52 16.16 -13.89 -3.97
CA GLY A 52 16.44 -15.12 -3.24
C GLY A 52 16.00 -15.03 -1.78
N LYS A 53 15.93 -16.18 -1.10
CA LYS A 53 15.55 -16.23 0.33
C LYS A 53 16.51 -15.44 1.22
N ASP A 54 17.79 -15.39 0.84
CA ASP A 54 18.85 -14.71 1.60
C ASP A 54 18.99 -13.22 1.27
N ASP A 55 18.38 -12.73 0.17
CA ASP A 55 18.50 -11.33 -0.24
C ASP A 55 17.73 -10.38 0.69
N LEU A 56 16.68 -10.88 1.33
CA LEU A 56 15.83 -10.15 2.26
C LEU A 56 16.18 -10.43 3.73
N ARG A 57 17.23 -11.20 4.00
CA ARG A 57 17.63 -11.49 5.37
C ARG A 57 18.12 -10.22 6.04
N ARG A 58 17.73 -10.02 7.31
CA ARG A 58 18.35 -9.01 8.16
C ARG A 58 19.85 -9.34 8.23
N ARG A 59 20.70 -8.40 7.83
CA ARG A 59 22.15 -8.56 7.99
C ARG A 59 22.50 -8.49 9.46
N ASP A 60 23.51 -9.26 9.85
CA ASP A 60 24.05 -9.22 11.20
C ASP A 60 24.58 -7.81 11.49
N SER A 61 24.22 -7.32 12.66
CA SER A 61 24.54 -5.99 13.13
C SER A 61 25.92 -6.01 13.78
N LEU A 62 26.97 -5.96 12.96
CA LEU A 62 28.37 -6.10 13.41
C LEU A 62 28.73 -5.24 14.63
N PHE A 63 28.15 -4.05 14.75
CA PHE A 63 28.39 -3.16 15.89
C PHE A 63 27.55 -3.51 17.13
N GLU A 64 26.26 -3.76 16.95
CA GLU A 64 25.33 -4.05 18.05
C GLU A 64 25.66 -5.41 18.68
N ASP A 65 25.94 -6.42 17.85
CA ASP A 65 26.29 -7.77 18.29
C ASP A 65 27.64 -7.78 19.04
N ALA A 66 28.62 -7.00 18.57
CA ALA A 66 29.92 -6.84 19.24
C ALA A 66 29.79 -6.10 20.57
N PHE A 67 28.97 -5.04 20.62
CA PHE A 67 28.74 -4.27 21.83
C PHE A 67 27.99 -5.08 22.89
N ASP A 68 26.98 -5.85 22.50
CA ASP A 68 26.27 -6.76 23.40
C ASP A 68 27.18 -7.86 23.96
N GLY A 69 28.06 -8.43 23.12
CA GLY A 69 29.09 -9.38 23.57
C GLY A 69 30.06 -8.77 24.59
N PHE A 70 30.54 -7.56 24.32
CA PHE A 70 31.42 -6.82 25.24
C PHE A 70 30.74 -6.54 26.58
N THR A 71 29.50 -6.04 26.58
CA THR A 71 28.79 -5.72 27.82
C THR A 71 28.46 -6.96 28.65
N LYS A 72 28.18 -8.10 28.00
CA LYS A 72 27.97 -9.38 28.67
C LYS A 72 29.24 -9.86 29.39
N GLN A 73 30.40 -9.78 28.73
CA GLN A 73 31.68 -10.17 29.31
C GLN A 73 32.08 -9.28 30.50
N TRP A 74 31.83 -7.97 30.40
CA TRP A 74 32.04 -7.04 31.51
C TRP A 74 31.18 -7.36 32.74
N LYS A 75 29.91 -7.72 32.53
CA LYS A 75 29.00 -8.10 33.61
C LYS A 75 29.38 -9.42 34.27
N GLU A 76 29.80 -10.42 33.50
CA GLU A 76 30.27 -11.71 34.03
C GLU A 76 31.56 -11.56 34.86
N THR A 77 32.46 -10.67 34.43
CA THR A 77 33.71 -10.37 35.15
C THR A 77 33.46 -9.60 36.47
N GLN A 78 32.37 -8.82 36.55
CA GLN A 78 31.99 -8.06 37.75
C GLN A 78 31.16 -8.86 38.77
N MET A 79 30.38 -9.85 38.32
CA MET A 79 29.49 -10.68 39.19
C MET A 79 30.15 -11.97 39.70
N GLY A 80 31.36 -12.30 39.21
CA GLY A 80 32.18 -13.43 39.65
C GLY A 80 33.15 -13.12 40.79
N GLN A 81 32.97 -11.97 41.47
CA GLN A 81 33.63 -11.62 42.73
C GLN A 81 32.60 -11.51 43.85
#